data_AF-A0A6V7IW37-F1
#
_entry.id   AF-A0A6V7IW37-F1
#
_cell.length_a   1.000
_cell.length_b   1.000
_cell.length_c   1.000
_cell.angle_alpha   90.00
_cell.angle_beta   90.00
_cell.angle_gamma   90.00
#
_symmetry.space_group_name_H-M   'P 1'
#
loop_
_entity.id
_entity.type
_entity.pdbx_description
1 polymer ?
#
loop_
_entity_poly.entity_id
_entity_poly.type
_entity_poly.pdbx_seq_one_letter_code
_entity_poly.pdbx_strand_id
1 'polypeptide(L)' 'MFDNSTPPDSKMSKEEYLLSRAKEALATDIYAAKSWLITAKSLFPHSAKVQ' A
#
# COMPACT_ATOMS: atom_id res chain seq x y z
N MET A 1 33.49 -14.06 -3.34
CA MET A 1 32.50 -13.65 -4.37
C MET A 1 31.14 -13.98 -3.78
N PHE A 2 30.40 -12.99 -3.29
CA PHE A 2 29.05 -13.20 -2.79
C PHE A 2 28.08 -12.72 -3.87
N ASP A 3 27.34 -13.68 -4.41
CA ASP A 3 26.31 -13.51 -5.43
C ASP A 3 25.21 -12.59 -4.89
N ASN A 4 25.02 -11.45 -5.56
CA ASN A 4 24.09 -10.41 -5.15
C ASN A 4 22.69 -10.68 -5.74
N SER A 5 22.12 -11.84 -5.42
CA SER A 5 20.76 -12.24 -5.79
C SER A 5 19.72 -11.53 -4.91
N THR A 6 19.74 -10.20 -4.92
CA THR A 6 18.55 -9.41 -4.58
C THR A 6 17.62 -9.48 -5.79
N PRO A 7 16.42 -10.08 -5.70
CA PRO A 7 15.43 -9.87 -6.74
C PRO A 7 15.18 -8.36 -6.87
N PRO A 8 14.71 -7.85 -8.02
CA PRO A 8 14.30 -6.46 -8.11
C PRO A 8 13.15 -6.28 -7.12
N ASP A 9 13.48 -5.84 -5.90
CA ASP A 9 12.60 -5.15 -4.98
C ASP A 9 12.07 -3.97 -5.76
N SER A 10 11.04 -4.25 -6.56
CA SER A 10 10.17 -3.28 -7.18
C SER A 10 9.65 -2.51 -5.99
N LYS A 11 10.29 -1.36 -5.71
CA LYS A 11 10.02 -0.51 -4.55
C LYS A 11 8.52 -0.24 -4.56
N MET A 12 7.78 -1.04 -3.82
CA MET A 12 6.34 -0.94 -3.75
C MET A 12 6.05 0.49 -3.29
N SER A 13 5.22 1.20 -4.05
CA SER A 13 4.88 2.56 -3.68
C SER A 13 4.28 2.53 -2.27
N LYS A 14 4.58 3.55 -1.46
CA LYS A 14 4.03 3.65 -0.10
C LYS A 14 2.49 3.63 -0.13
N GLU A 15 1.88 4.15 -1.19
CA GLU A 15 0.45 4.05 -1.44
C GLU A 15 0.00 2.59 -1.59
N GLU A 16 0.70 1.82 -2.42
CA GLU A 16 0.38 0.43 -2.71
C GLU A 16 0.54 -0.48 -1.50
N TYR A 17 1.52 -0.18 -0.63
CA TYR A 17 1.64 -0.81 0.69
C TYR A 17 0.41 -0.54 1.57
N LEU A 18 -0.11 0.69 1.63
CA LEU A 18 -1.30 0.98 2.43
C LEU A 18 -2.54 0.28 1.86
N LEU A 19 -2.64 0.19 0.52
CA LEU A 19 -3.71 -0.53 -0.15
C LEU A 19 -3.63 -2.05 0.08
N SER A 20 -2.43 -2.65 0.13
CA SER A 20 -2.27 -4.07 0.45
C SER A 20 -2.68 -4.35 1.89
N ARG A 21 -2.25 -3.51 2.85
CA ARG A 21 -2.66 -3.62 4.27
C ARG A 21 -4.16 -3.47 4.46
N ALA A 22 -4.81 -2.58 3.71
CA ALA A 22 -6.26 -2.46 3.73
C ALA A 22 -6.97 -3.74 3.26
N LYS A 23 -6.47 -4.38 2.20
CA LYS A 23 -7.02 -5.64 1.68
C LYS A 23 -6.84 -6.80 2.65
N GLU A 24 -5.68 -6.90 3.28
CA GLU A 24 -5.41 -7.92 4.31
C GLU A 24 -6.32 -7.76 5.53
N ALA A 25 -6.49 -6.51 6.00
CA ALA A 25 -7.33 -6.22 7.15
C ALA A 25 -8.83 -6.43 6.87
N LEU A 26 -9.29 -6.35 5.61
CA LEU A 26 -10.70 -6.47 5.27
C LEU A 26 -11.32 -7.81 5.72
N ALA A 27 -10.53 -8.88 5.74
CA ALA A 27 -10.97 -10.21 6.14
C ALA A 27 -11.18 -10.35 7.66
N THR A 28 -10.57 -9.48 8.47
CA THR A 28 -10.55 -9.61 9.94
C THR A 28 -11.19 -8.43 10.64
N ASP A 29 -10.97 -7.21 10.15
CA ASP A 29 -11.46 -5.96 10.73
C ASP A 29 -11.73 -4.90 9.65
N ILE A 30 -13.01 -4.69 9.36
CA ILE A 30 -13.48 -3.70 8.38
C ILE A 30 -13.15 -2.26 8.78
N TYR A 31 -13.05 -1.94 10.07
CA TYR A 31 -12.70 -0.59 10.53
C TYR A 31 -11.22 -0.34 10.34
N ALA A 32 -10.37 -1.33 10.64
CA ALA A 32 -8.94 -1.25 10.34
C ALA A 32 -8.69 -1.08 8.84
N ALA A 33 -9.39 -1.85 8.00
CA ALA A 33 -9.32 -1.71 6.54
C ALA A 33 -9.68 -0.30 6.07
N LYS A 34 -10.77 0.28 6.61
CA LYS A 34 -11.18 1.65 6.30
C LYS A 34 -10.14 2.68 6.76
N SER A 35 -9.56 2.52 7.95
CA SER A 35 -8.49 3.39 8.44
C SER A 35 -7.30 3.41 7.49
N TRP A 36 -6.84 2.23 7.02
CA TRP A 36 -5.76 2.14 6.02
C TRP A 36 -6.11 2.88 4.71
N LEU A 37 -7.33 2.74 4.20
CA LEU A 37 -7.79 3.43 2.99
C LEU A 37 -7.86 4.95 3.17
N ILE A 38 -8.35 5.42 4.33
CA ILE A 38 -8.38 6.85 4.64
C ILE A 38 -6.96 7.40 4.71
N THR A 39 -6.05 6.71 5.41
CA THR A 39 -4.63 7.09 5.48
C THR A 39 -4.00 7.17 4.09
N ALA A 40 -4.24 6.19 3.22
CA ALA A 40 -3.76 6.22 1.85
C ALA A 40 -4.28 7.46 1.10
N LYS A 41 -5.59 7.74 1.16
CA LYS A 41 -6.20 8.91 0.51
C LYS A 41 -5.67 10.24 1.07
N SER A 42 -5.46 10.34 2.38
CA SER A 42 -4.96 11.54 3.04
C SER A 42 -3.49 11.82 2.71
N LEU A 43 -2.67 10.79 2.60
CA LEU A 43 -1.23 10.92 2.30
C LEU A 43 -0.95 11.04 0.81
N PHE A 44 -1.80 10.48 -0.06
CA PHE A 44 -1.64 10.46 -1.51
C PHE A 44 -2.84 11.09 -2.24
N PRO A 45 -3.15 12.38 -2.01
CA PRO A 45 -4.30 13.04 -2.62
C PRO A 45 -4.17 13.22 -4.14
N HIS A 46 -2.94 13.21 -4.67
CA HIS A 46 -2.65 13.43 -6.09
C HIS A 46 -2.75 12.17 -6.99
N SER A 47 -2.84 10.97 -6.42
CA SER A 47 -3.07 9.73 -7.19
C SER A 47 -4.53 9.59 -7.64
N ALA A 48 -5.45 10.29 -6.97
CA ALA A 48 -6.83 10.48 -7.42
C ALA A 48 -6.88 11.55 -8.53
N LYS A 49 -6.29 11.26 -9.71
CA LYS A 49 -6.58 12.06 -10.90
C LYS A 49 -8.05 11.88 -11.26
N VAL A 50 -8.88 12.84 -10.88
CA VAL A 50 -10.14 13.09 -11.56
C VAL A 50 -9.75 13.67 -12.93
N GLN A 51 -9.79 12.85 -13.97
CA GLN A 51 -9.83 13.28 -15.37
C GLN A 51 -11.25 13.10 -15.88
#